data_AF-A0A9W7EXM9-F1
#
_entry.id   AF-A0A9W7EXM9-F1
#
_cell.length_a   1.000
_cell.length_b   1.000
_cell.length_c   1.000
_cell.angle_alpha   90.00
_cell.angle_beta   90.00
_cell.angle_gamma   90.00
#
_symmetry.space_group_name_H-M   'P 1'
#
loop_
_entity.id
_entity.type
_entity.pdbx_description
1 polymer ?
#
loop_
_entity_poly.entity_id
_entity_poly.type
_entity_poly.pdbx_seq_one_letter_code
_entity_poly.pdbx_strand_id
1 'polypeptide(L)'
;MFLDCAPAYFEYLSKAFFHGLPTVLCKIVGVYQIGYHNRVTGKRSMEQVAVMQDIFYGRKIGKIFDLKGSSRGRYVNVHKGDDDSSTVGGTPMGGSDGGQFFNSEHDSDEGRDTGTSGASDRKSEIDTVLLDENFLEFTNGRPLPLTDRAKAIFHMSILNDTLFLSIINIIDYR
;
A
#
# COMPACT_ATOMS: atom_id res chain seq x y z
N MET A 1 -5.93 -4.98 21.02
CA MET A 1 -5.97 -5.85 19.83
C MET A 1 -4.83 -6.87 19.84
N PHE A 2 -3.55 -6.51 19.63
CA PHE A 2 -2.47 -7.53 19.64
C PHE A 2 -2.31 -8.21 21.01
N LEU A 3 -2.37 -7.45 22.10
CA LEU A 3 -2.24 -8.01 23.45
C LEU A 3 -3.32 -9.06 23.77
N ASP A 4 -4.49 -8.96 23.14
CA ASP A 4 -5.62 -9.88 23.36
C ASP A 4 -5.36 -11.25 22.71
N CYS A 5 -4.67 -11.28 21.56
CA CYS A 5 -4.34 -12.52 20.85
C CYS A 5 -2.89 -12.99 21.05
N ALA A 6 -2.04 -12.19 21.70
CA ALA A 6 -0.62 -12.48 21.88
C ALA A 6 -0.33 -13.86 22.52
N PRO A 7 -1.05 -14.33 23.57
CA PRO A 7 -0.81 -15.66 24.13
C PRO A 7 -1.01 -16.77 23.09
N ALA A 8 -2.11 -16.73 22.34
CA ALA A 8 -2.42 -17.71 21.31
C ALA A 8 -1.42 -17.65 20.14
N TYR A 9 -0.99 -16.44 19.76
CA TYR A 9 0.02 -16.21 18.73
C TYR A 9 1.38 -16.82 19.10
N PHE A 10 1.87 -16.58 20.32
CA PHE A 10 3.14 -17.12 20.76
C PHE A 10 3.08 -18.63 20.99
N GLU A 11 1.94 -19.15 21.45
CA GLU A 11 1.72 -20.60 21.52
C GLU A 11 1.79 -21.22 20.13
N TYR A 12 1.10 -20.66 19.14
CA TYR A 12 1.14 -21.11 17.74
C TYR A 12 2.57 -21.08 17.17
N LEU A 13 3.26 -19.95 17.30
CA LEU A 13 4.64 -19.82 16.83
C LEU A 13 5.60 -20.79 17.52
N SER A 14 5.44 -21.03 18.82
CA SER A 14 6.28 -21.99 19.54
C SER A 14 6.09 -23.41 18.99
N LYS A 15 4.85 -23.82 18.72
CA LYS A 15 4.56 -25.12 18.11
C LYS A 15 5.14 -25.22 16.71
N ALA A 16 4.97 -24.18 15.90
CA ALA A 16 5.52 -24.14 14.55
C ALA A 16 7.05 -24.25 14.56
N PHE A 17 7.71 -23.55 15.48
CA PHE A 17 9.17 -23.57 15.61
C PHE A 17 9.71 -24.90 16.16
N PHE A 18 9.21 -25.37 17.31
CA PHE A 18 9.75 -26.55 17.99
C PHE A 18 9.36 -27.88 17.33
N HIS A 19 8.23 -27.93 16.62
CA HIS A 19 7.79 -29.12 15.89
C HIS A 19 8.05 -29.05 14.38
N GLY A 20 8.66 -27.98 13.88
CA GLY A 20 8.98 -27.82 12.46
C GLY A 20 7.75 -27.73 11.57
N LEU A 21 6.65 -27.15 12.05
CA LEU A 21 5.45 -26.94 11.23
C LEU A 21 5.67 -25.75 10.28
N PRO A 22 5.31 -25.88 8.99
CA PRO A 22 5.44 -24.78 8.06
C PRO A 22 4.43 -23.67 8.40
N THR A 23 4.88 -22.41 8.33
CA THR A 23 4.09 -21.19 8.53
C THR A 23 4.66 -20.08 7.66
N VAL A 24 3.77 -19.25 7.10
CA VAL A 24 4.05 -17.99 6.41
C VAL A 24 3.59 -16.77 7.22
N LEU A 25 3.01 -16.99 8.40
CA LEU A 25 2.57 -15.92 9.29
C LEU A 25 3.76 -15.04 9.69
N CYS A 26 3.55 -13.72 9.62
CA CYS A 26 4.58 -12.75 9.97
C CYS A 26 5.01 -12.91 11.44
N LYS A 27 6.33 -12.86 11.68
CA LYS A 27 6.93 -12.94 13.01
C LYS A 27 7.08 -11.54 13.60
N ILE A 28 6.27 -11.25 14.61
CA ILE A 28 6.34 -10.06 15.44
C ILE A 28 7.41 -10.30 16.49
N VAL A 29 8.44 -9.47 16.46
CA VAL A 29 9.58 -9.53 17.37
C VAL A 29 9.28 -8.72 18.64
N GLY A 30 8.49 -7.65 18.52
CA GLY A 30 8.09 -6.84 19.66
C GLY A 30 7.06 -5.77 19.31
N VAL A 31 6.36 -5.28 20.33
CA VAL A 31 5.45 -4.15 20.24
C VAL A 31 5.86 -3.12 21.29
N TYR A 32 6.02 -1.88 20.87
CA TYR A 32 6.57 -0.80 21.67
C TYR A 32 5.65 0.41 21.64
N GLN A 33 5.71 1.21 22.70
CA GLN A 33 5.09 2.52 22.75
C GLN A 33 6.18 3.58 22.93
N ILE A 34 6.22 4.55 22.02
CA ILE A 34 7.24 5.59 21.93
C ILE A 34 6.57 6.93 22.23
N GLY A 35 6.99 7.58 23.31
CA GLY A 35 6.55 8.92 23.68
C GLY A 35 7.63 9.96 23.40
N TYR A 36 7.28 11.03 22.68
CA TYR A 36 8.18 12.15 22.44
C TYR A 36 7.51 13.47 22.82
N HIS A 37 8.30 14.36 23.43
CA HIS A 37 7.87 15.71 23.76
C HIS A 37 8.82 16.73 23.11
N ASN A 38 8.31 17.43 22.11
CA ASN A 38 9.00 18.56 21.53
C ASN A 38 8.90 19.75 22.50
N ARG A 39 10.01 20.07 23.16
CA ARG A 39 10.06 21.19 24.13
C ARG A 39 10.02 22.57 23.46
N VAL A 40 10.35 22.65 22.16
CA VAL A 40 10.35 23.92 21.41
C VAL A 40 8.94 24.26 20.95
N THR A 41 8.20 23.30 20.41
CA THR A 41 6.82 23.52 19.94
C THR A 41 5.76 23.20 21.00
N GLY A 42 6.16 22.63 22.14
CA GLY A 42 5.26 22.13 23.18
C GLY A 42 4.52 20.82 22.81
N LYS A 43 4.63 20.35 21.56
CA LYS A 43 3.89 19.18 21.07
C LYS A 43 4.32 17.90 21.80
N ARG A 44 3.35 17.06 22.14
CA ARG A 44 3.57 15.69 22.62
C ARG A 44 3.01 14.71 21.59
N SER A 45 3.77 13.67 21.29
CA SER A 45 3.30 12.54 20.48
C SER A 45 3.51 11.24 21.25
N MET A 46 2.60 10.31 21.03
CA MET A 46 2.70 8.95 21.51
C MET A 46 2.38 8.05 20.32
N GLU A 47 3.28 7.15 20.01
CA GLU A 47 3.19 6.24 18.87
C GLU A 47 3.30 4.81 19.34
N GLN A 48 2.54 3.91 18.71
CA GLN A 48 2.63 2.47 18.94
C GLN A 48 3.22 1.84 17.70
N VAL A 49 4.29 1.07 17.86
CA VAL A 49 5.01 0.42 16.76
C VAL A 49 5.14 -1.07 17.02
N ALA A 50 4.93 -1.87 15.97
CA ALA A 50 5.24 -3.28 15.96
C ALA A 50 6.49 -3.52 15.10
N VAL A 51 7.47 -4.22 15.65
CA VAL A 51 8.66 -4.66 14.94
C VAL A 51 8.43 -6.08 14.47
N MET A 52 8.60 -6.32 13.18
CA MET A 52 8.34 -7.61 12.57
C MET A 52 9.36 -7.93 11.47
N GLN A 53 9.33 -9.17 10.99
CA GLN A 53 10.20 -9.63 9.91
C GLN A 53 9.97 -8.83 8.61
N ASP A 54 11.06 -8.37 7.98
CA ASP A 54 11.05 -7.86 6.62
C ASP A 54 11.17 -9.02 5.62
N ILE A 55 10.13 -9.24 4.83
CA ILE A 55 10.04 -10.33 3.84
C ILE A 55 10.83 -10.04 2.55
N PHE A 56 11.24 -8.79 2.32
CA PHE A 56 11.94 -8.35 1.12
C PHE A 56 13.44 -8.07 1.36
N TYR A 57 13.91 -8.21 2.60
CA TYR A 57 15.31 -7.92 2.96
C TYR A 57 16.31 -8.67 2.06
N GLY A 58 17.25 -7.91 1.49
CA GLY A 58 18.31 -8.44 0.63
C GLY A 58 17.84 -9.02 -0.72
N ARG A 59 16.60 -8.77 -1.13
CA ARG A 59 16.02 -9.31 -2.37
C ARG A 59 15.85 -8.22 -3.42
N LYS A 60 16.11 -8.55 -4.69
CA LYS A 60 15.75 -7.69 -5.83
C LYS A 60 14.31 -8.03 -6.23
N ILE A 61 13.37 -7.17 -5.85
CA ILE A 61 11.94 -7.38 -6.10
C ILE A 61 11.55 -6.69 -7.41
N GLY A 62 11.04 -7.47 -8.37
CA GLY A 62 10.61 -6.94 -9.66
C GLY A 62 9.16 -6.42 -9.65
N LYS A 63 8.26 -7.10 -8.92
CA LYS A 63 6.85 -6.72 -8.75
C LYS A 63 6.37 -7.15 -7.37
N ILE A 64 5.50 -6.36 -6.76
CA ILE A 64 4.87 -6.64 -5.47
C ILE A 64 3.38 -6.81 -5.71
N PHE A 65 2.82 -7.89 -5.17
CA PHE A 65 1.39 -8.14 -5.17
C PHE A 65 0.88 -8.24 -3.74
N ASP A 66 -0.19 -7.52 -3.47
CA ASP A 66 -0.98 -7.63 -2.25
C ASP A 66 -2.25 -8.40 -2.63
N LEU A 67 -2.43 -9.62 -2.15
CA LEU A 67 -3.48 -10.55 -2.60
C LEU A 67 -4.47 -10.83 -1.48
N LYS A 68 -5.77 -10.84 -1.78
CA LYS A 68 -6.82 -11.08 -0.77
C LYS A 68 -7.72 -12.26 -1.14
N GLY A 69 -7.69 -12.70 -2.40
CA GLY A 69 -8.58 -13.72 -2.95
C GLY A 69 -9.95 -13.16 -3.36
N SER A 70 -10.12 -11.84 -3.41
CA SER A 70 -11.37 -11.18 -3.83
C SER A 70 -11.14 -10.33 -5.08
N SER A 71 -12.11 -10.26 -5.99
CA SER A 71 -11.97 -9.51 -7.25
C SER A 71 -12.45 -8.05 -7.13
N ARG A 72 -13.55 -7.79 -6.42
CA ARG A 72 -14.21 -6.48 -6.43
C ARG A 72 -13.33 -5.37 -5.83
N GLY A 73 -12.98 -4.38 -6.65
CA GLY A 73 -12.18 -3.22 -6.22
C GLY A 73 -10.70 -3.55 -5.99
N ARG A 74 -10.19 -4.61 -6.63
CA ARG A 74 -8.82 -5.11 -6.45
C ARG A 74 -8.00 -5.03 -7.75
N TYR A 75 -8.13 -3.90 -8.45
CA TYR A 75 -7.33 -3.52 -9.61
C TYR A 75 -6.69 -2.15 -9.41
N VAL A 76 -5.41 -2.01 -9.77
CA VAL A 76 -4.68 -0.74 -9.78
C VAL A 76 -4.37 -0.35 -11.22
N ASN A 77 -4.79 0.86 -11.60
CA ASN A 77 -4.44 1.46 -12.88
C ASN A 77 -3.04 2.08 -12.78
N VAL A 78 -2.04 1.41 -13.34
CA VAL A 78 -0.63 1.86 -13.29
C VAL A 78 -0.37 3.06 -14.22
N HIS A 79 -1.29 3.35 -15.16
CA HIS A 79 -1.13 4.39 -16.18
C HIS A 79 -1.96 5.66 -16.00
N LYS A 80 -2.59 5.90 -14.83
CA LYS A 80 -3.34 7.16 -14.63
C LYS A 80 -2.49 8.22 -13.93
N GLY A 81 -1.51 8.73 -14.68
CA GLY A 81 -0.92 10.05 -14.49
C GLY A 81 -1.13 10.79 -15.82
N ASP A 82 -1.87 11.89 -15.74
CA ASP A 82 -2.28 12.77 -16.84
C ASP A 82 -3.53 12.30 -17.63
N ASP A 83 -4.52 13.20 -17.72
CA ASP A 83 -5.83 13.09 -18.37
C ASP A 83 -6.97 12.39 -17.60
N ASP A 84 -7.78 13.18 -16.88
CA ASP A 84 -9.05 13.67 -17.44
C ASP A 84 -9.77 14.62 -16.48
N SER A 85 -9.73 15.91 -16.82
CA SER A 85 -10.78 16.86 -16.46
C SER A 85 -11.95 16.67 -17.43
N SER A 86 -12.96 15.89 -17.03
CA SER A 86 -14.25 15.86 -17.71
C SER A 86 -15.36 16.36 -16.78
N THR A 87 -15.37 17.68 -16.60
CA THR A 87 -16.63 18.42 -16.60
C THR A 87 -17.20 18.31 -18.02
N VAL A 88 -18.45 17.86 -18.20
CA VAL A 88 -19.44 18.47 -19.13
C VAL A 88 -20.79 17.74 -19.06
N GLY A 89 -21.83 18.56 -18.88
CA GLY A 89 -23.22 18.31 -19.24
C GLY A 89 -24.13 19.10 -18.30
N GLY A 90 -24.73 20.26 -18.60
CA GLY A 90 -24.97 20.96 -19.85
C GLY A 90 -26.44 21.45 -19.86
N THR A 91 -26.69 22.77 -19.87
CA THR A 91 -27.94 23.41 -20.37
C THR A 91 -27.77 24.96 -20.39
N PRO A 92 -28.49 25.72 -21.25
CA PRO A 92 -27.91 26.85 -21.99
C PRO A 92 -28.54 28.23 -21.70
N MET A 93 -27.76 29.25 -22.10
CA MET A 93 -28.10 30.59 -22.66
C MET A 93 -29.29 31.40 -22.11
N GLY A 94 -28.99 32.61 -21.63
CA GLY A 94 -29.93 33.73 -21.62
C GLY A 94 -29.37 35.04 -21.03
N GLY A 95 -29.09 36.01 -21.89
CA GLY A 95 -29.45 37.43 -21.66
C GLY A 95 -28.46 38.39 -20.99
N SER A 96 -27.82 39.20 -21.85
CA SER A 96 -27.77 40.68 -21.83
C SER A 96 -27.07 41.52 -20.74
N ASP A 97 -26.43 42.56 -21.28
CA ASP A 97 -26.12 43.91 -20.77
C ASP A 97 -24.88 44.16 -19.88
N GLY A 98 -23.90 44.81 -20.52
CA GLY A 98 -23.70 46.26 -20.33
C GLY A 98 -22.68 46.69 -19.27
N GLY A 99 -21.58 47.32 -19.71
CA GLY A 99 -20.74 48.16 -18.84
C GLY A 99 -19.30 48.31 -19.29
N GLN A 100 -19.01 49.39 -20.04
CA GLN A 100 -17.66 49.90 -20.32
C GLN A 100 -17.04 50.52 -19.07
N PHE A 101 -15.76 50.26 -18.76
CA PHE A 101 -14.90 51.19 -18.04
C PHE A 101 -13.42 51.11 -18.50
N PHE A 102 -12.81 52.29 -18.55
CA PHE A 102 -11.57 52.70 -19.21
C PHE A 102 -10.24 52.30 -18.50
N ASN A 103 -9.20 52.14 -19.34
CA ASN A 103 -7.76 52.44 -19.28
C ASN A 103 -6.92 52.31 -17.97
N SER A 104 -5.77 51.63 -18.07
CA SER A 104 -4.46 52.27 -18.29
C SER A 104 -3.31 51.25 -18.32
N GLU A 105 -2.36 51.48 -19.23
CA GLU A 105 -1.09 50.76 -19.41
C GLU A 105 -0.07 51.20 -18.35
N HIS A 106 0.74 50.27 -17.83
CA HIS A 106 2.13 50.58 -17.48
C HIS A 106 3.04 49.36 -17.64
N ASP A 107 4.29 49.68 -17.93
CA ASP A 107 5.27 48.97 -18.74
C ASP A 107 6.13 47.95 -17.97
N SER A 108 6.56 46.92 -18.71
CA SER A 108 7.82 46.15 -18.68
C SER A 108 8.69 46.07 -17.41
N ASP A 109 8.99 44.82 -17.02
CA ASP A 109 10.40 44.40 -16.83
C ASP A 109 10.60 42.91 -17.14
N GLU A 110 11.56 42.62 -18.02
CA GLU A 110 12.01 41.27 -18.41
C GLU A 110 13.19 40.86 -17.52
N GLY A 111 13.16 39.62 -17.01
CA GLY A 111 14.29 39.04 -16.29
C GLY A 111 14.15 37.53 -16.10
N ARG A 112 14.49 36.77 -17.14
CA ARG A 112 14.72 35.32 -17.11
C ARG A 112 15.95 34.97 -16.25
N ASP A 113 15.82 34.00 -15.36
CA ASP A 113 16.76 32.87 -15.22
C ASP A 113 16.07 31.74 -14.43
N THR A 114 15.43 30.74 -15.06
CA THR A 114 15.98 29.43 -15.44
C THR A 114 16.96 28.79 -14.45
N GLY A 115 16.43 27.96 -13.54
CA GLY A 115 17.24 27.17 -12.59
C GLY A 115 16.45 25.99 -11.99
N THR A 116 16.23 24.99 -12.82
CA THR A 116 15.53 23.72 -12.63
C THR A 116 15.95 22.91 -11.39
N SER A 117 14.97 22.48 -10.58
CA SER A 117 14.93 21.10 -10.07
C SER A 117 13.50 20.73 -9.67
N GLY A 118 12.58 20.77 -10.62
CA GLY A 118 11.38 19.93 -10.55
C GLY A 118 11.83 18.49 -10.71
N ALA A 119 12.17 17.84 -9.59
CA ALA A 119 12.29 16.40 -9.55
C ALA A 119 10.89 15.84 -9.83
N SER A 120 10.63 15.50 -11.09
CA SER A 120 9.50 14.65 -11.40
C SER A 120 9.75 13.35 -10.66
N ASP A 121 8.94 13.11 -9.62
CA ASP A 121 8.80 11.84 -8.95
C ASP A 121 8.33 10.81 -10.00
N ARG A 122 9.27 10.31 -10.80
CA ARG A 122 9.10 9.05 -11.50
C ARG A 122 9.14 7.98 -10.42
N LYS A 123 8.01 7.83 -9.73
CA LYS A 123 7.75 6.70 -8.86
C LYS A 123 8.13 5.45 -9.64
N SER A 124 9.11 4.71 -9.15
CA SER A 124 9.60 3.55 -9.88
C SER A 124 8.45 2.57 -10.05
N GLU A 125 8.38 1.87 -11.19
CA GLU A 125 7.32 0.87 -11.46
C GLU A 125 7.26 -0.21 -10.36
N ILE A 126 8.36 -0.38 -9.61
CA ILE A 126 8.51 -1.31 -8.48
C ILE A 126 7.78 -0.82 -7.21
N ASP A 127 7.58 0.49 -7.04
CA ASP A 127 6.92 1.07 -5.85
C ASP A 127 5.39 0.93 -5.89
N THR A 128 4.83 0.45 -7.01
CA THR A 128 3.40 0.23 -7.13
C THR A 128 3.06 -1.20 -6.69
N VAL A 129 2.34 -1.30 -5.58
CA VAL A 129 1.78 -2.56 -5.11
C VAL A 129 0.56 -2.90 -5.95
N LEU A 130 0.66 -4.01 -6.68
CA LEU A 130 -0.40 -4.55 -7.54
C LEU A 130 -1.35 -5.42 -6.73
N LEU A 131 -2.58 -5.60 -7.20
CA LEU A 131 -3.63 -6.32 -6.46
C LEU A 131 -4.07 -7.61 -7.19
N ASP A 132 -5.12 -8.27 -6.69
CA ASP A 132 -5.60 -9.56 -7.20
C ASP A 132 -5.88 -9.58 -8.71
N GLU A 133 -6.57 -8.57 -9.24
CA GLU A 133 -6.94 -8.56 -10.66
C GLU A 133 -5.71 -8.31 -11.55
N ASN A 134 -4.77 -7.46 -11.11
CA ASN A 134 -3.49 -7.28 -11.80
C ASN A 134 -2.67 -8.58 -11.81
N PHE A 135 -2.70 -9.35 -10.72
CA PHE A 135 -2.02 -10.64 -10.63
C PHE A 135 -2.64 -11.67 -11.59
N LEU A 136 -3.97 -11.69 -11.68
CA LEU A 136 -4.68 -12.58 -12.60
C LEU A 136 -4.35 -12.27 -14.06
N GLU A 137 -4.30 -10.98 -14.42
CA GLU A 137 -3.88 -10.49 -15.73
C GLU A 137 -2.43 -10.88 -16.03
N PHE A 138 -1.52 -10.59 -15.08
CA PHE A 138 -0.10 -10.91 -15.20
C PHE A 138 0.16 -12.41 -15.44
N THR A 139 -0.60 -13.27 -14.77
CA THR A 139 -0.47 -14.73 -14.89
C THR A 139 -1.28 -15.33 -16.04
N ASN A 140 -2.15 -14.55 -16.70
CA ASN A 140 -3.17 -15.06 -17.61
C ASN A 140 -3.99 -16.20 -17.00
N GLY A 141 -4.27 -16.13 -15.69
CA GLY A 141 -4.95 -17.18 -14.92
C GLY A 141 -4.14 -18.47 -14.71
N ARG A 142 -2.88 -18.54 -15.13
CA ARG A 142 -2.04 -19.73 -14.95
C ARG A 142 -1.47 -19.77 -13.52
N PRO A 143 -1.36 -20.94 -12.89
CA PRO A 143 -0.74 -21.06 -11.58
C PRO A 143 0.75 -20.70 -11.63
N LEU A 144 1.28 -20.16 -10.54
CA LEU A 144 2.72 -19.93 -10.42
C LEU A 144 3.47 -21.28 -10.45
N PRO A 145 4.54 -21.40 -11.27
CA PRO A 145 5.30 -22.63 -11.34
C PRO A 145 6.02 -22.89 -10.02
N LEU A 146 5.66 -24.00 -9.37
CA LEU A 146 6.29 -24.49 -8.15
C LEU A 146 6.60 -25.98 -8.33
N THR A 147 7.67 -26.46 -7.70
CA THR A 147 7.90 -27.90 -7.57
C THR A 147 6.83 -28.52 -6.68
N ASP A 148 6.53 -29.81 -6.84
CA ASP A 148 5.51 -30.50 -6.03
C ASP A 148 5.78 -30.35 -4.53
N ARG A 149 7.05 -30.47 -4.13
CA ARG A 149 7.47 -30.27 -2.74
C ARG A 149 7.23 -28.85 -2.24
N ALA A 150 7.59 -27.84 -3.02
CA ALA A 150 7.39 -26.44 -2.64
C ALA A 150 5.89 -26.11 -2.54
N LYS A 151 5.09 -26.59 -3.50
CA LYS A 151 3.63 -26.48 -3.49
C LYS A 151 3.03 -27.12 -2.24
N ALA A 152 3.44 -28.36 -1.92
CA ALA A 152 2.95 -29.04 -0.71
C ALA A 152 3.26 -28.26 0.57
N ILE A 153 4.51 -27.80 0.75
CA ILE A 153 4.90 -27.00 1.91
C ILE A 153 4.10 -25.70 1.99
N PHE A 154 3.98 -24.99 0.87
CA PHE A 154 3.23 -23.73 0.80
C PHE A 154 1.76 -23.90 1.16
N HIS A 155 1.09 -24.92 0.60
CA HIS A 155 -0.30 -25.23 0.96
C HIS A 155 -0.45 -25.56 2.44
N MET A 156 0.45 -26.37 3.01
CA MET A 156 0.41 -26.71 4.43
C MET A 156 0.60 -25.47 5.32
N SER A 157 1.54 -24.57 4.99
CA SER A 157 1.69 -23.32 5.74
C SER A 157 0.44 -22.45 5.71
N ILE A 158 -0.16 -22.27 4.52
CA ILE A 158 -1.37 -21.46 4.38
C ILE A 158 -2.52 -22.07 5.16
N LEU A 159 -2.73 -23.39 5.08
CA LEU A 159 -3.78 -24.07 5.84
C LEU A 159 -3.58 -23.93 7.36
N ASN A 160 -2.36 -24.12 7.85
CA ASN A 160 -2.06 -23.97 9.27
C ASN A 160 -2.35 -22.55 9.76
N ASP A 161 -1.86 -21.55 9.01
CA ASP A 161 -1.99 -20.14 9.39
C ASP A 161 -3.44 -19.67 9.30
N THR A 162 -4.15 -20.01 8.23
CA THR A 162 -5.57 -19.63 8.06
C THR A 162 -6.47 -20.28 9.10
N LEU A 163 -6.19 -21.54 9.48
CA LEU A 163 -6.88 -22.21 10.58
C LEU A 163 -6.64 -21.46 11.91
N PHE A 164 -5.39 -21.13 12.20
CA PHE A 164 -5.05 -20.36 13.40
C PHE A 164 -5.74 -18.99 13.42
N LEU A 165 -5.66 -18.22 12.34
CA LEU A 165 -6.28 -16.90 12.22
C LEU A 165 -7.80 -16.97 12.39
N SER A 166 -8.43 -18.02 11.86
CA SER A 166 -9.85 -18.28 12.08
C SER A 166 -10.19 -18.56 13.54
N ILE A 167 -9.35 -19.33 14.26
CA ILE A 167 -9.57 -19.63 15.69
C ILE A 167 -9.54 -18.35 16.54
N ILE A 168 -8.65 -17.41 16.21
CA ILE A 168 -8.53 -16.13 16.93
C ILE A 168 -9.41 -15.02 16.33
N ASN A 169 -10.32 -15.36 15.42
CA ASN A 169 -11.24 -14.43 14.75
C ASN A 169 -10.56 -13.24 14.06
N ILE A 170 -9.34 -13.43 13.55
CA ILE A 170 -8.67 -12.44 12.71
C ILE A 170 -9.06 -12.68 11.26
N ILE A 171 -9.63 -11.64 10.66
CA ILE A 171 -9.99 -11.58 9.24
C ILE A 171 -9.20 -10.47 8.55
N ASP A 172 -9.44 -10.31 7.26
CA ASP A 172 -8.92 -9.22 6.44
C ASP A 172 -7.40 -9.14 6.22
N TYR A 173 -6.67 -10.19 6.57
CA TYR A 173 -5.28 -10.38 6.16
C TYR A 173 -5.14 -10.53 4.63
N ARG A 174 -3.94 -10.27 4.15
CA ARG A 174 -3.52 -10.29 2.74
C ARG A 174 -2.14 -10.94 2.63
#